data_AF-M0N9U8-F1
#
_entry.id   AF-M0N9U8-F1
#
_cell.length_a   1.000
_cell.length_b   1.000
_cell.length_c   1.000
_cell.angle_alpha   90.00
_cell.angle_beta   90.00
_cell.angle_gamma   90.00
#
_symmetry.space_group_name_H-M   'P 1'
#
loop_
_entity.id
_entity.type
_entity.pdbx_description
1 polymer ?
#
loop_
_entity_poly.entity_id
_entity_poly.type
_entity_poly.pdbx_seq_one_letter_code
_entity_poly.pdbx_strand_id
1 'polypeptide(L)'
;MSNKGETVGEVDAEQSNEWESLRLILQDSRAKLLLQILAHPQRMPSAPELDYRNPSMEASTVQYHLRKLGDAGIIEKVKLPKGERTRDLPSTFFRVTEKGERLLKQAHLYEEVETWREVYERMERTPEIREIESMPRPS
;
A
#
# COMPACT_ATOMS: atom_id res chain seq x y z
N MET A 1 5.32 26.26 -33.10
CA MET A 1 4.99 24.88 -32.65
C MET A 1 6.21 24.01 -32.91
N SER A 2 7.01 23.73 -31.87
CA SER A 2 8.14 22.81 -31.95
C SER A 2 8.18 22.04 -30.65
N ASN A 3 7.71 20.78 -30.68
CA ASN A 3 8.11 19.79 -29.71
C ASN A 3 9.20 18.94 -30.38
N LYS A 4 10.46 19.29 -30.14
CA LYS A 4 11.61 18.54 -30.65
C LYS A 4 12.69 18.61 -29.58
N GLY A 5 12.46 17.86 -28.50
CA GLY A 5 13.31 17.92 -27.32
C GLY A 5 12.88 17.10 -26.11
N GLU A 6 11.83 16.26 -26.16
CA GLU A 6 11.72 15.14 -25.22
C GLU A 6 12.77 14.11 -25.65
N THR A 7 13.96 14.29 -25.09
CA THR A 7 15.20 13.63 -25.52
C THR A 7 15.23 12.18 -25.05
N VAL A 8 15.69 11.28 -25.93
CA VAL A 8 15.85 9.84 -25.72
C VAL A 8 16.34 9.44 -24.31
N GLY A 9 17.21 10.23 -23.66
CA GLY A 9 17.71 9.95 -22.31
C GLY A 9 16.69 10.10 -21.17
N GLU A 10 15.67 10.94 -21.33
CA GLU A 10 14.57 11.10 -20.35
C GLU A 10 13.62 9.89 -20.43
N VAL A 11 13.30 9.46 -21.66
CA VAL A 11 12.46 8.29 -21.92
C VAL A 11 13.10 6.99 -21.41
N ASP A 12 14.43 6.86 -21.55
CA ASP A 12 15.19 5.71 -21.03
C ASP A 12 15.25 5.69 -19.49
N ALA A 13 15.36 6.86 -18.85
CA ALA A 13 15.35 7.00 -17.40
C ALA A 13 13.96 6.70 -16.80
N GLU A 14 12.89 7.19 -17.44
CA GLU A 14 11.52 6.89 -17.05
C GLU A 14 11.19 5.41 -17.19
N GLN A 15 11.53 4.79 -18.32
CA GLN A 15 11.36 3.34 -18.50
C GLN A 15 12.15 2.55 -17.47
N SER A 16 13.40 2.93 -17.19
CA SER A 16 14.22 2.27 -16.17
C SER A 16 13.59 2.35 -14.77
N ASN A 17 13.04 3.51 -14.40
CA ASN A 17 12.32 3.71 -13.14
C ASN A 17 11.02 2.88 -13.07
N GLU A 18 10.29 2.76 -14.19
CA GLU A 18 9.09 1.93 -14.27
C GLU A 18 9.43 0.44 -14.07
N TRP A 19 10.49 -0.06 -14.72
CA TRP A 19 10.98 -1.42 -14.54
C TRP A 19 11.46 -1.70 -13.10
N GLU A 20 12.10 -0.73 -12.46
CA GLU A 20 12.46 -0.84 -11.03
C GLU A 20 11.23 -0.89 -10.14
N SER A 21 10.21 -0.07 -10.44
CA SER A 21 8.94 -0.09 -9.72
C SER A 21 8.21 -1.44 -9.89
N LEU A 22 8.22 -2.03 -11.09
CA LEU A 22 7.69 -3.37 -11.35
C LEU A 22 8.44 -4.45 -10.56
N ARG A 23 9.78 -4.45 -10.60
CA ARG A 23 10.60 -5.35 -9.79
C ARG A 23 10.33 -5.18 -8.30
N LEU A 24 10.07 -3.95 -7.87
CA LEU A 24 9.75 -3.66 -6.48
C LEU A 24 8.45 -4.32 -6.06
N ILE A 25 7.38 -4.22 -6.86
CA ILE A 25 6.05 -4.77 -6.50
C ILE A 25 5.99 -6.30 -6.62
N LEU A 26 6.76 -6.91 -7.53
CA LEU A 26 6.75 -8.36 -7.76
C LEU A 26 7.44 -9.17 -6.65
N GLN A 27 8.03 -8.52 -5.65
CA GLN A 27 8.47 -9.22 -4.44
C GLN A 27 7.25 -9.64 -3.61
N ASP A 28 7.10 -10.94 -3.34
CA ASP A 28 5.93 -11.55 -2.66
C ASP A 28 5.40 -10.75 -1.46
N SER A 29 6.27 -10.39 -0.52
CA SER A 29 5.86 -9.65 0.68
C SER A 29 5.24 -8.28 0.36
N ARG A 30 5.72 -7.60 -0.68
CA ARG A 30 5.20 -6.29 -1.10
C ARG A 30 3.93 -6.43 -1.92
N ALA A 31 3.88 -7.41 -2.85
CA ALA A 31 2.65 -7.75 -3.56
C ALA A 31 1.52 -8.05 -2.57
N LYS A 32 1.80 -8.89 -1.56
CA LYS A 32 0.86 -9.22 -0.49
C LYS A 32 0.37 -7.99 0.26
N LEU A 33 1.27 -7.10 0.69
CA LEU A 33 0.89 -5.87 1.40
C LEU A 33 0.04 -4.94 0.53
N LEU A 34 0.37 -4.80 -0.75
CA LEU A 34 -0.42 -3.99 -1.69
C LEU A 34 -1.83 -4.56 -1.86
N LEU A 35 -1.95 -5.87 -2.08
CA LEU A 35 -3.25 -6.54 -2.21
C LEU A 35 -4.08 -6.41 -0.92
N GLN A 36 -3.45 -6.52 0.25
CA GLN A 36 -4.11 -6.29 1.54
C GLN A 36 -4.61 -4.84 1.71
N ILE A 37 -3.83 -3.85 1.27
CA ILE A 37 -4.28 -2.44 1.27
C ILE A 37 -5.50 -2.28 0.36
N LEU A 38 -5.47 -2.84 -0.85
CA LEU A 38 -6.56 -2.74 -1.82
C LEU A 38 -7.83 -3.51 -1.40
N ALA A 39 -7.65 -4.64 -0.72
CA ALA A 39 -8.72 -5.51 -0.24
C ALA A 39 -9.40 -4.99 1.03
N HIS A 40 -8.73 -4.12 1.81
CA HIS A 40 -9.33 -3.47 2.97
C HIS A 40 -10.60 -2.68 2.55
N PRO A 41 -11.73 -2.76 3.28
CA PRO A 41 -13.00 -2.13 2.89
C PRO A 41 -12.89 -0.62 2.63
N GLN A 42 -12.09 0.07 3.44
CA GLN A 42 -11.82 1.50 3.29
C GLN A 42 -10.56 1.81 2.45
N ARG A 43 -9.91 0.79 1.86
CA ARG A 43 -8.64 0.87 1.11
C ARG A 43 -7.48 1.60 1.83
N MET A 44 -7.54 1.64 3.15
CA MET A 44 -6.69 2.49 3.96
C MET A 44 -6.38 1.86 5.34
N PRO A 45 -5.72 0.70 5.40
CA PRO A 45 -5.30 0.11 6.68
C PRO A 45 -4.13 0.90 7.29
N SER A 46 -3.96 0.74 8.59
CA SER A 46 -2.82 1.18 9.38
C SER A 46 -1.71 0.11 9.40
N ALA A 47 -0.53 0.46 9.91
CA ALA A 47 0.55 -0.51 10.06
C ALA A 47 0.23 -1.64 11.05
N PRO A 48 -0.38 -1.40 12.23
CA PRO A 48 -0.82 -2.50 13.12
C PRO A 48 -1.79 -3.47 12.45
N GLU A 49 -2.73 -2.97 11.63
CA GLU A 49 -3.64 -3.84 10.86
C GLU A 49 -2.89 -4.73 9.86
N LEU A 50 -1.89 -4.18 9.16
CA LEU A 50 -1.07 -4.93 8.22
C LEU A 50 -0.15 -5.93 8.95
N ASP A 51 0.42 -5.55 10.08
CA ASP A 51 1.25 -6.43 10.92
C ASP A 51 0.46 -7.65 11.40
N TYR A 52 -0.72 -7.41 11.97
CA TYR A 52 -1.63 -8.47 12.42
C TYR A 52 -2.00 -9.48 11.32
N ARG A 53 -2.08 -9.01 10.06
CA ARG A 53 -2.39 -9.85 8.89
C ARG A 53 -1.21 -10.66 8.37
N ASN A 54 -0.03 -10.45 8.93
CA ASN A 54 1.21 -11.03 8.45
C ASN A 54 2.01 -11.63 9.62
N PRO A 55 1.47 -12.64 10.34
CA PRO A 55 2.14 -13.22 11.51
C PRO A 55 3.48 -13.91 11.20
N SER A 56 3.76 -14.18 9.92
CA SER A 56 5.06 -14.69 9.45
C SER A 56 6.08 -13.59 9.14
N MET A 57 5.71 -12.32 9.27
CA MET A 57 6.59 -11.16 9.10
C MET A 57 6.73 -10.43 10.42
N GLU A 58 7.96 -10.07 10.76
CA GLU A 58 8.21 -9.12 11.86
C GLU A 58 7.59 -7.75 11.54
N ALA A 59 7.05 -7.07 12.55
CA ALA A 59 6.50 -5.72 12.41
C ALA A 59 7.49 -4.73 11.77
N SER A 60 8.78 -4.88 12.09
CA SER A 60 9.86 -4.07 11.53
C SER A 60 10.02 -4.29 10.01
N THR A 61 9.77 -5.50 9.53
CA THR A 61 9.80 -5.89 8.12
C THR A 61 8.59 -5.32 7.37
N VAL A 62 7.39 -5.35 7.96
CA VAL A 62 6.21 -4.68 7.41
C VAL A 62 6.48 -3.18 7.24
N GLN A 63 7.01 -2.54 8.28
CA GLN A 63 7.38 -1.12 8.24
C GLN A 63 8.45 -0.82 7.18
N TYR A 64 9.44 -1.71 7.01
CA TYR A 64 10.46 -1.59 5.98
C TYR A 64 9.85 -1.61 4.57
N HIS A 65 8.95 -2.54 4.30
CA HIS A 65 8.27 -2.64 3.01
C HIS A 65 7.39 -1.43 2.73
N LEU A 66 6.62 -0.95 3.71
CA LEU A 66 5.80 0.25 3.57
C LEU A 66 6.65 1.50 3.28
N ARG A 67 7.83 1.62 3.90
CA ARG A 67 8.78 2.70 3.55
C ARG A 67 9.23 2.59 2.10
N LYS A 68 9.71 1.42 1.66
CA LYS A 68 10.19 1.24 0.28
C LYS A 68 9.11 1.50 -0.77
N LEU A 69 7.88 1.06 -0.52
CA LEU A 69 6.74 1.34 -1.40
C LEU A 69 6.39 2.83 -1.43
N GLY A 70 6.48 3.50 -0.27
CA GLY A 70 6.26 4.95 -0.17
C GLY A 70 7.34 5.77 -0.87
N ASP A 71 8.61 5.41 -0.70
CA ASP A 71 9.75 6.06 -1.36
C ASP A 71 9.64 5.97 -2.90
N ALA A 72 9.05 4.89 -3.42
CA ALA A 72 8.78 4.70 -4.84
C ALA A 72 7.47 5.35 -5.36
N GLY A 73 6.70 5.98 -4.47
CA GLY A 73 5.41 6.61 -4.79
C GLY A 73 4.28 5.62 -5.13
N ILE A 74 4.42 4.36 -4.74
CA ILE A 74 3.42 3.29 -5.01
C ILE A 74 2.31 3.31 -3.95
N ILE A 75 2.66 3.68 -2.72
CA ILE A 75 1.71 3.97 -1.66
C ILE A 75 1.98 5.36 -1.11
N GLU A 76 1.01 5.91 -0.39
CA GLU A 76 1.20 7.13 0.37
C GLU A 76 0.69 7.00 1.80
N LYS A 77 1.27 7.82 2.69
CA LYS A 77 0.91 7.89 4.10
C LYS A 77 -0.14 8.97 4.30
N VAL A 78 -1.31 8.58 4.78
CA VAL A 78 -2.40 9.47 5.16
C VAL A 78 -2.41 9.62 6.67
N LYS A 79 -2.25 10.84 7.19
CA LYS A 79 -2.13 11.10 8.62
C LYS A 79 -3.38 11.76 9.17
N LEU A 80 -3.81 11.33 10.36
CA LEU A 80 -4.84 12.05 11.08
C LEU A 80 -4.35 13.45 11.49
N PRO A 81 -5.21 14.49 11.39
CA PRO A 81 -4.98 15.80 11.98
C PRO A 81 -4.62 15.67 13.45
N LYS A 82 -3.78 16.59 13.97
CA LYS A 82 -3.28 16.49 15.36
C LYS A 82 -4.40 16.41 16.41
N GLY A 83 -5.54 17.07 16.17
CA GLY A 83 -6.70 17.06 17.08
C GLY A 83 -7.55 15.79 17.04
N GLU A 84 -7.36 14.92 16.05
CA GLU A 84 -8.14 13.69 15.87
C GLU A 84 -7.36 12.44 16.29
N ARG A 85 -6.15 12.62 16.86
CA ARG A 85 -5.31 11.51 17.29
C ARG A 85 -5.71 11.05 18.68
N THR A 86 -6.08 9.79 18.78
CA THR A 86 -6.27 9.10 20.06
C THR A 86 -4.96 8.45 20.49
N ARG A 87 -4.67 8.50 21.80
CA ARG A 87 -3.52 7.80 22.38
C ARG A 87 -3.64 6.29 22.12
N ASP A 88 -2.51 5.63 21.89
CA ASP A 88 -2.42 4.17 21.68
C ASP A 88 -3.13 3.63 20.42
N LEU A 89 -3.77 4.50 19.63
CA LEU A 89 -4.35 4.18 18.33
C LEU A 89 -3.49 4.72 17.17
N PRO A 90 -3.50 4.06 16.00
CA PRO A 90 -2.73 4.50 14.85
C PRO A 90 -3.20 5.87 14.35
N SER A 91 -2.23 6.73 14.03
CA SER A 91 -2.48 8.05 13.43
C SER A 91 -2.00 8.17 11.98
N THR A 92 -1.52 7.06 11.40
CA THR A 92 -1.03 6.98 10.03
C THR A 92 -1.62 5.74 9.38
N PHE A 93 -2.20 5.94 8.21
CA PHE A 93 -2.76 4.92 7.35
C PHE A 93 -2.10 4.96 5.98
N PHE A 94 -2.32 3.93 5.18
CA PHE A 94 -1.65 3.75 3.90
C PHE A 94 -2.67 3.49 2.82
N ARG A 95 -2.59 4.21 1.70
CA ARG A 95 -3.38 3.94 0.50
C ARG A 95 -2.46 3.69 -0.69
N VAL A 96 -2.90 2.83 -1.62
CA VAL A 96 -2.20 2.64 -2.90
C VAL A 96 -2.48 3.85 -3.78
N THR A 97 -1.45 4.39 -4.43
CA THR A 97 -1.58 5.52 -5.36
C THR A 97 -2.09 5.03 -6.72
N GLU A 98 -2.50 5.95 -7.58
CA GLU A 98 -2.83 5.61 -8.97
C GLU A 98 -1.65 4.93 -9.70
N LYS A 99 -0.41 5.37 -9.43
CA LYS A 99 0.79 4.72 -9.95
C LYS A 99 0.85 3.26 -9.50
N GLY A 100 0.63 3.00 -8.21
CA GLY A 100 0.65 1.65 -7.66
C GLY A 100 -0.43 0.75 -8.27
N GLU A 101 -1.65 1.24 -8.45
CA GLU A 101 -2.70 0.48 -9.11
C GLU A 101 -2.38 0.17 -10.58
N ARG A 102 -1.83 1.13 -11.33
CA ARG A 102 -1.40 0.89 -12.72
C ARG A 102 -0.34 -0.20 -12.80
N LEU A 103 0.68 -0.16 -11.93
CA LEU A 103 1.74 -1.17 -11.87
C LEU A 103 1.17 -2.56 -11.53
N LEU A 104 0.23 -2.65 -10.59
CA LEU A 104 -0.43 -3.92 -10.25
C LEU A 104 -1.27 -4.47 -11.39
N LYS A 105 -1.94 -3.61 -12.16
CA LYS A 105 -2.68 -4.01 -13.37
C LYS A 105 -1.72 -4.52 -14.46
N GLN A 106 -0.60 -3.84 -14.66
CA GLN A 106 0.44 -4.27 -15.60
C GLN A 106 1.08 -5.61 -15.20
N ALA A 107 1.20 -5.87 -13.89
CA ALA A 107 1.71 -7.13 -13.36
C ALA A 107 0.65 -8.24 -13.26
N HIS A 108 -0.59 -8.01 -13.71
CA HIS A 108 -1.73 -8.95 -13.56
C HIS A 108 -2.01 -9.36 -12.11
N LEU A 109 -1.69 -8.51 -11.14
CA LEU A 109 -1.96 -8.77 -9.72
C LEU A 109 -3.26 -8.10 -9.26
N TYR A 110 -3.75 -7.09 -9.96
CA TYR A 110 -4.95 -6.36 -9.54
C TYR A 110 -6.23 -7.22 -9.54
N GLU A 111 -6.28 -8.26 -10.37
CA GLU A 111 -7.40 -9.22 -10.42
C GLU A 111 -7.56 -10.04 -9.14
N GLU A 112 -6.48 -10.23 -8.38
CA GLU A 112 -6.48 -10.97 -7.12
C GLU A 112 -7.17 -10.21 -5.97
N VAL A 113 -7.43 -8.90 -6.13
CA VAL A 113 -7.95 -8.04 -5.05
C VAL A 113 -9.27 -8.57 -4.47
N GLU A 114 -10.15 -9.13 -5.31
CA GLU A 114 -11.43 -9.67 -4.82
C GLU A 114 -11.23 -10.92 -3.96
N THR A 115 -10.34 -11.82 -4.38
CA THR A 115 -9.97 -12.99 -3.60
C THR A 115 -9.36 -12.59 -2.26
N TRP A 116 -8.51 -11.56 -2.23
CA TRP A 116 -7.97 -11.02 -0.99
C TRP A 116 -9.02 -10.34 -0.11
N ARG A 117 -10.09 -9.78 -0.68
CA ARG A 117 -11.22 -9.23 0.10
C ARG A 117 -11.95 -10.33 0.85
N GLU A 118 -12.19 -11.47 0.22
CA GLU A 118 -12.80 -12.62 0.92
C GLU A 118 -11.93 -13.11 2.10
N VAL A 119 -10.61 -13.15 1.89
CA VAL A 119 -9.66 -13.51 2.96
C VAL A 119 -9.72 -12.48 4.11
N TYR A 120 -9.80 -11.19 3.77
CA TYR A 120 -9.94 -10.11 4.75
C TYR A 120 -11.21 -10.26 5.59
N GLU A 121 -12.35 -10.55 4.96
CA GLU A 121 -13.64 -10.66 5.64
C GLU A 121 -13.65 -11.83 6.62
N ARG A 122 -13.10 -12.98 6.22
CA ARG A 122 -13.08 -14.21 7.03
C ARG A 122 -12.06 -14.21 8.18
N MET A 123 -11.11 -13.28 8.18
CA MET A 123 -10.09 -13.19 9.24
C MET A 123 -10.72 -12.94 10.61
N GLU A 124 -10.35 -13.74 11.60
CA GLU A 124 -10.68 -13.44 12.99
C GLU A 124 -9.96 -12.17 13.46
N ARG A 125 -10.64 -11.37 14.28
CA ARG A 125 -10.12 -10.09 14.78
C ARG A 125 -10.12 -10.10 16.29
N THR A 126 -9.02 -9.66 16.89
CA THR A 126 -8.98 -9.30 18.31
C THR A 126 -9.83 -8.05 18.58
N PRO A 127 -10.22 -7.79 19.84
CA PRO A 127 -10.90 -6.53 20.20
C PRO A 127 -10.13 -5.29 19.77
N GLU A 128 -8.81 -5.28 19.95
CA GLU A 128 -7.93 -4.18 19.54
C GLU A 128 -7.98 -3.93 18.02
N ILE A 129 -7.89 -4.99 17.21
CA ILE A 129 -7.97 -4.84 15.74
C ILE A 129 -9.35 -4.35 15.30
N ARG A 130 -10.43 -4.80 15.96
CA ARG A 130 -11.78 -4.27 15.67
C ARG A 130 -11.90 -2.79 16.01
N GLU A 131 -11.31 -2.36 17.12
CA GLU A 131 -11.28 -0.94 17.50
C GLU A 131 -10.55 -0.11 16.43
N ILE A 132 -9.36 -0.55 16.00
CA ILE A 132 -8.60 0.13 14.95
C ILE A 132 -9.36 0.16 13.61
N GLU A 133 -9.99 -0.94 13.20
CA GLU A 133 -10.78 -1.03 11.97
C GLU A 133 -12.02 -0.11 11.99
N SER A 134 -12.57 0.15 13.17
CA SER A 134 -13.73 1.03 13.36
C SER A 134 -13.37 2.52 13.36
N MET A 135 -12.08 2.87 13.46
CA MET A 135 -11.67 4.28 13.45
C MET A 135 -12.03 4.94 12.11
N PRO A 136 -12.46 6.22 12.14
CA PRO A 136 -12.65 6.98 10.92
C PRO A 136 -11.33 7.06 10.14
N ARG A 137 -11.41 6.88 8.82
CA ARG A 137 -10.25 7.05 7.93
C ARG A 137 -10.23 8.49 7.41
N PRO A 138 -9.05 9.12 7.28
CA PRO A 138 -8.95 10.43 6.65
C PRO A 138 -9.42 10.37 5.19
N SER A 139 -10.00 11.48 4.69
CA SER A 139 -10.39 11.63 3.29
C SER A 139 -9.20 12.01 2.39
#